data_AF-A0A1G2C7T0-F1
#
_entry.id   AF-A0A1G2C7T0-F1
#
_cell.length_a   1.000
_cell.length_b   1.000
_cell.length_c   1.000
_cell.angle_alpha   90.00
_cell.angle_beta   90.00
_cell.angle_gamma   90.00
#
_symmetry.space_group_name_H-M   'P 1'
#
loop_
_entity.id
_entity.type
_entity.pdbx_description
1 polymer ?
#
loop_
_entity_poly.entity_id
_entity_poly.type
_entity_poly.pdbx_seq_one_letter_code
_entity_poly.pdbx_strand_id
1 'polypeptide(L)'
;MDWLFQKLILITYAQQSGFGGRGTGGGIRISNPLKADTIIGVWDSITTYLIYTGGFVVAIVVIYGGFQILTAGGQPEKFTTGRKTILYAVIGYGIIIISKGVTLILKQLLGGSAS
;
A
#
# COMPACT_ATOMS: atom_id res chain seq x y z
N MET A 1 -61.47 3.04 19.48
CA MET A 1 -60.34 2.18 19.06
C MET A 1 -59.25 2.95 18.29
N ASP A 2 -59.34 4.29 18.15
CA ASP A 2 -58.56 5.03 17.13
C ASP A 2 -57.63 6.11 17.70
N TRP A 3 -56.64 5.72 18.52
CA TRP A 3 -55.53 6.59 18.94
C TRP A 3 -54.26 5.78 19.21
N LEU A 4 -54.47 4.57 19.72
CA LEU A 4 -53.43 3.56 19.83
C LEU A 4 -52.93 3.12 18.45
N PHE A 5 -53.79 3.03 17.44
CA PHE A 5 -53.39 2.72 16.06
C PHE A 5 -52.55 3.82 15.42
N GLN A 6 -52.88 5.10 15.63
CA GLN A 6 -52.06 6.21 15.12
C GLN A 6 -50.69 6.27 15.80
N LYS A 7 -50.61 5.98 17.11
CA LYS A 7 -49.33 5.89 17.83
C LYS A 7 -48.48 4.70 17.37
N LEU A 8 -49.10 3.56 17.08
CA LEU A 8 -48.39 2.38 16.53
C LEU A 8 -47.76 2.70 15.16
N ILE A 9 -48.47 3.43 14.32
CA ILE A 9 -47.97 3.85 13.01
C ILE A 9 -46.83 4.89 13.16
N LEU A 10 -46.97 5.85 14.08
CA LEU A 10 -45.94 6.87 14.35
C LEU A 10 -44.66 6.27 14.94
N ILE A 11 -44.73 5.26 15.80
CA ILE A 11 -43.54 4.61 16.37
C ILE A 11 -42.84 3.76 15.28
N THR A 12 -43.60 3.14 14.36
CA THR A 12 -43.06 2.46 13.17
C THR A 12 -42.30 3.43 12.26
N TYR A 13 -42.82 4.62 11.99
CA TYR A 13 -42.11 5.62 11.18
C TYR A 13 -40.95 6.29 11.94
N ALA A 14 -41.06 6.48 13.26
CA ALA A 14 -40.00 7.04 14.09
C ALA A 14 -38.79 6.09 14.24
N GLN A 15 -38.94 4.81 13.90
CA GLN A 15 -37.84 3.85 13.90
C GLN A 15 -36.95 3.92 12.65
N GLN A 16 -37.29 4.76 11.65
CA GLN A 16 -36.57 4.83 10.38
C GLN A 16 -35.44 5.88 10.31
N SER A 17 -35.14 6.61 11.39
CA SER A 17 -34.02 7.57 11.39
C SER A 17 -33.12 7.54 12.64
N GLY A 18 -33.17 6.46 13.43
CA GLY A 18 -32.51 6.44 14.74
C GLY A 18 -31.89 5.12 15.21
N PHE A 19 -31.48 4.20 14.33
CA PHE A 19 -30.65 3.04 14.72
C PHE A 19 -29.36 2.95 13.88
N GLY A 20 -28.64 4.06 13.81
CA GLY A 20 -27.22 4.09 13.44
C GLY A 20 -26.35 4.10 14.70
N GLY A 21 -26.32 3.00 15.46
CA GLY A 21 -25.57 2.98 16.72
C GLY A 21 -25.30 1.59 17.29
N ARG A 22 -24.06 1.13 17.05
CA ARG A 22 -23.35 0.01 17.69
C ARG A 22 -23.77 -1.41 17.31
N GLY A 23 -23.17 -1.89 16.22
CA GLY A 23 -22.54 -3.21 16.23
C GLY A 23 -21.27 -3.17 17.09
N THR A 24 -21.41 -3.27 18.41
CA THR A 24 -20.34 -3.72 19.31
C THR A 24 -20.11 -5.22 19.09
N GLY A 25 -19.42 -5.53 18.00
CA GLY A 25 -18.60 -6.73 17.94
C GLY A 25 -17.21 -6.33 18.40
N GLY A 26 -16.89 -6.60 19.66
CA GLY A 26 -15.52 -6.55 20.20
C GLY A 26 -14.61 -7.61 19.60
N GLY A 27 -14.65 -7.80 18.27
CA GLY A 27 -13.53 -8.34 17.55
C GLY A 27 -12.58 -7.17 17.35
N ILE A 28 -11.32 -7.33 17.74
CA ILE A 28 -10.25 -6.50 17.21
C ILE A 28 -10.48 -6.48 15.70
N ARG A 29 -10.93 -5.35 15.17
CA ARG A 29 -10.79 -5.10 13.74
C ARG A 29 -9.29 -5.04 13.57
N ILE A 30 -8.68 -6.19 13.26
CA ILE A 30 -7.42 -6.19 12.57
C ILE A 30 -7.78 -5.48 11.28
N SER A 31 -7.63 -4.16 11.33
CA SER A 31 -7.67 -3.29 10.19
C SER A 31 -6.64 -3.92 9.29
N ASN A 32 -7.12 -4.62 8.25
CA ASN A 32 -6.29 -5.49 7.44
C ASN A 32 -5.04 -4.66 7.09
N PRO A 33 -3.85 -4.98 7.64
CA PRO A 33 -2.67 -4.15 7.40
C PRO A 33 -2.27 -4.20 5.91
N LEU A 34 -2.99 -5.03 5.13
CA LEU A 34 -2.87 -5.22 3.71
C LEU A 34 -4.03 -4.63 2.87
N LYS A 35 -5.12 -4.08 3.46
CA LYS A 35 -6.33 -3.54 2.76
C LYS A 35 -6.65 -4.24 1.42
N ALA A 36 -6.63 -5.57 1.40
CA ALA A 36 -6.71 -6.34 0.17
C ALA A 36 -7.88 -7.31 0.23
N ASP A 37 -8.91 -7.00 -0.56
CA ASP A 37 -10.05 -7.88 -0.80
C ASP A 37 -9.84 -8.73 -2.08
N THR A 38 -8.65 -8.64 -2.72
CA THR A 38 -8.28 -9.34 -3.96
C THR A 38 -6.76 -9.50 -4.08
N ILE A 39 -6.28 -10.47 -4.88
CA ILE A 39 -4.83 -10.71 -5.18
C ILE A 39 -4.09 -9.42 -5.55
N ILE A 40 -4.77 -8.51 -6.25
CA ILE A 40 -4.24 -7.21 -6.68
C ILE A 40 -4.01 -6.24 -5.51
N GLY A 41 -4.83 -6.29 -4.46
CA GLY A 41 -4.64 -5.49 -3.25
C GLY A 41 -3.44 -5.96 -2.44
N VAL A 42 -3.19 -7.28 -2.40
CA VAL A 42 -2.02 -7.85 -1.71
C VAL A 42 -0.73 -7.38 -2.39
N TRP A 43 -0.71 -7.38 -3.71
CA TRP A 43 0.41 -6.86 -4.51
C TRP A 43 0.71 -5.38 -4.25
N ASP A 44 -0.33 -4.55 -4.13
CA ASP A 44 -0.17 -3.11 -3.87
C ASP A 44 0.38 -2.82 -2.47
N SER A 45 -0.04 -3.60 -1.48
CA SER A 45 0.46 -3.49 -0.10
C SER A 45 1.89 -3.97 0.03
N ILE A 46 2.26 -5.09 -0.62
CA ILE A 46 3.66 -5.54 -0.70
C ILE A 46 4.51 -4.45 -1.35
N THR A 47 4.06 -3.91 -2.48
CA THR A 47 4.83 -2.89 -3.21
C THR A 47 4.98 -1.61 -2.40
N THR A 48 3.94 -1.16 -1.70
CA THR A 48 4.02 0.03 -0.84
C THR A 48 4.96 -0.17 0.34
N TYR A 49 4.94 -1.35 0.97
CA TYR A 49 5.89 -1.71 2.01
C TYR A 49 7.33 -1.78 1.49
N LEU A 50 7.52 -2.34 0.29
CA LEU A 50 8.82 -2.47 -0.37
C LEU A 50 9.38 -1.12 -0.82
N ILE A 51 8.55 -0.15 -1.21
CA ILE A 51 9.00 1.21 -1.54
C ILE A 51 9.46 1.93 -0.27
N TYR A 52 8.67 1.87 0.81
CA TYR A 52 9.01 2.54 2.06
C TYR A 52 10.32 2.00 2.65
N THR A 53 10.44 0.67 2.74
CA THR A 53 11.64 0.01 3.28
C THR A 53 12.80 0.04 2.28
N GLY A 54 12.51 -0.16 0.99
CA GLY A 54 13.49 -0.20 -0.08
C GLY A 54 14.15 1.15 -0.32
N GLY A 55 13.42 2.27 -0.19
CA GLY A 55 14.01 3.60 -0.27
C GLY A 55 15.10 3.82 0.79
N PHE A 56 14.88 3.34 2.01
CA PHE A 56 15.87 3.39 3.09
C PHE A 56 17.09 2.50 2.80
N VAL A 57 16.86 1.27 2.34
CA VAL A 57 17.95 0.34 1.99
C VAL A 57 18.79 0.88 0.84
N VAL A 58 18.15 1.41 -0.21
CA VAL A 58 18.83 2.00 -1.37
C VAL A 58 19.71 3.17 -0.95
N ALA A 59 19.23 4.04 -0.05
CA ALA A 59 20.04 5.12 0.48
C ALA A 59 21.33 4.61 1.16
N ILE A 60 21.25 3.55 1.97
CA ILE A 60 22.42 2.93 2.61
C ILE A 60 23.39 2.36 1.57
N VAL A 61 22.87 1.64 0.57
CA VAL A 61 23.71 1.03 -0.47
C VAL A 61 24.40 2.09 -1.34
N VAL A 62 23.70 3.20 -1.64
CA VAL A 62 24.27 4.34 -2.37
C VAL A 62 25.37 5.01 -1.55
N ILE A 63 25.16 5.21 -0.24
CA ILE A 63 26.18 5.75 0.66
C ILE A 63 27.41 4.83 0.68
N TYR A 64 27.21 3.52 0.87
CA TYR A 64 28.30 2.54 0.88
C TYR A 64 29.07 2.51 -0.45
N GLY A 65 28.36 2.45 -1.58
CA GLY A 65 28.96 2.49 -2.91
C GLY A 65 29.69 3.80 -3.18
N GLY A 66 29.16 4.93 -2.69
CA GLY A 66 29.79 6.24 -2.77
C GLY A 66 31.09 6.31 -1.98
N PHE A 67 31.10 5.83 -0.73
CA PHE A 67 32.32 5.73 0.08
C PHE A 67 33.38 4.84 -0.59
N GLN A 68 32.97 3.73 -1.20
CA GLN A 68 33.88 2.84 -1.92
C GLN A 68 34.53 3.51 -3.15
N ILE A 69 33.80 4.41 -3.84
CA ILE A 69 34.33 5.22 -4.94
C ILE A 69 35.28 6.31 -4.39
N LEU A 70 34.88 7.02 -3.33
CA LEU A 70 35.65 8.13 -2.76
C LEU A 70 36.98 7.67 -2.15
N THR A 71 36.99 6.49 -1.53
CA THR A 71 38.19 5.87 -0.93
C THR A 71 39.03 5.08 -1.94
N ALA A 72 38.64 5.01 -3.22
CA ALA A 72 39.33 4.20 -4.22
C ALA A 72 40.77 4.66 -4.51
N GLY A 73 41.15 5.91 -4.18
CA GLY A 73 42.54 6.37 -4.19
C GLY A 73 43.30 6.19 -5.52
N GLY A 74 42.59 6.06 -6.65
CA GLY A 74 43.19 5.80 -7.96
C GLY A 74 43.22 4.32 -8.38
N GLN A 75 42.77 3.37 -7.56
CA GLN A 75 42.61 1.98 -7.96
C GLN A 75 41.32 1.80 -8.79
N PRO A 76 41.43 1.43 -10.08
CA PRO A 76 40.26 1.34 -10.96
C PRO A 76 39.27 0.26 -10.51
N GLU A 77 39.75 -0.79 -9.85
CA GLU A 77 38.93 -1.91 -9.41
C GLU A 77 37.89 -1.51 -8.34
N LYS A 78 38.31 -0.71 -7.35
CA LYS A 78 37.43 -0.17 -6.29
C LYS A 78 36.41 0.81 -6.86
N PHE A 79 36.83 1.64 -7.80
CA PHE A 79 35.96 2.59 -8.51
C PHE A 79 34.89 1.87 -9.32
N THR A 80 35.28 0.87 -10.11
CA THR A 80 34.36 0.10 -10.95
C THR A 80 33.38 -0.69 -10.11
N THR A 81 33.84 -1.25 -8.99
CA THR A 81 33.00 -2.00 -8.05
C THR A 81 31.96 -1.10 -7.38
N GLY A 82 32.36 0.05 -6.83
CA GLY A 82 31.41 0.98 -6.21
C GLY A 82 30.37 1.51 -7.21
N ARG A 83 30.78 1.77 -8.46
CA ARG A 83 29.85 2.20 -9.52
C ARG A 83 28.83 1.11 -9.85
N LYS A 84 29.26 -0.16 -9.94
CA LYS A 84 28.37 -1.31 -10.15
C LYS A 84 27.39 -1.47 -8.98
N THR A 85 27.86 -1.33 -7.74
CA THR A 85 27.01 -1.40 -6.54
C THR A 85 25.87 -0.38 -6.58
N ILE A 86 26.18 0.88 -6.90
CA ILE A 86 25.17 1.93 -7.06
C ILE A 86 24.23 1.60 -8.22
N LEU A 87 24.77 1.14 -9.36
CA LEU A 87 23.96 0.79 -10.53
C LEU A 87 22.94 -0.30 -10.18
N TYR A 88 23.35 -1.35 -9.48
CA TYR A 88 22.45 -2.41 -9.04
C TYR A 88 21.39 -1.94 -8.06
N ALA A 89 21.74 -1.03 -7.14
CA ALA A 89 20.77 -0.42 -6.22
C ALA A 89 19.70 0.39 -6.98
N VAL A 90 20.12 1.20 -7.96
CA VAL A 90 19.23 2.01 -8.79
C VAL A 90 18.34 1.12 -9.66
N ILE A 91 18.90 0.07 -10.28
CA ILE A 91 18.13 -0.87 -11.11
C ILE A 91 17.08 -1.59 -10.25
N GLY A 92 17.47 -2.09 -9.07
CA GLY A 92 16.56 -2.76 -8.14
C GLY A 92 15.42 -1.86 -7.71
N TYR A 93 15.70 -0.60 -7.37
CA TYR A 93 14.66 0.37 -7.01
C TYR A 93 13.77 0.74 -8.21
N GLY A 94 14.37 0.88 -9.40
CA GLY A 94 13.64 1.18 -10.63
C GLY A 94 12.58 0.13 -10.97
N ILE A 95 12.90 -1.16 -10.79
CA ILE A 95 11.94 -2.26 -11.00
C ILE A 95 10.73 -2.12 -10.07
N ILE A 96 10.94 -1.73 -8.81
CA ILE A 96 9.84 -1.54 -7.84
C ILE A 96 8.90 -0.41 -8.28
N ILE A 97 9.45 0.70 -8.79
CA ILE A 97 8.66 1.82 -9.32
C ILE A 97 7.84 1.38 -10.54
N ILE A 98 8.46 0.65 -11.46
CA ILE A 98 7.80 0.14 -12.68
C ILE A 98 6.67 -0.83 -12.32
N SER A 99 6.86 -1.67 -11.30
CA SER A 99 5.84 -2.62 -10.81
C SER A 99 4.52 -1.93 -10.41
N LYS A 100 4.58 -0.73 -9.81
CA LYS A 100 3.38 0.07 -9.54
C LYS A 100 2.65 0.52 -10.80
N GLY A 101 3.40 0.94 -11.82
CA GLY A 101 2.83 1.34 -13.11
C GLY A 101 2.06 0.20 -13.78
N VAL A 102 2.63 -1.00 -13.78
CA VAL A 102 1.95 -2.20 -14.32
C VAL A 102 0.70 -2.56 -13.52
N THR A 103 0.77 -2.48 -12.19
CA THR A 103 -0.37 -2.78 -11.31
C THR A 103 -1.54 -1.80 -11.53
N LEU A 104 -1.25 -0.52 -11.81
CA LEU A 104 -2.28 0.48 -12.15
C LEU A 104 -3.01 0.12 -13.44
N ILE A 105 -2.27 -0.30 -14.47
CA ILE A 105 -2.85 -0.72 -15.75
C ILE A 105 -3.70 -1.98 -15.55
N LEU A 106 -3.21 -2.96 -14.78
CA LEU A 106 -3.97 -4.17 -14.46
C LEU A 106 -5.25 -3.85 -13.66
N LYS A 107 -5.21 -2.90 -12.72
CA LYS A 107 -6.39 -2.41 -12.00
C LYS A 107 -7.40 -1.74 -12.95
N GLN A 108 -6.94 -0.96 -13.94
CA GLN A 108 -7.82 -0.33 -14.92
C GLN A 108 -8.44 -1.34 -15.89
N LEU A 109 -7.69 -2.37 -16.31
CA LEU A 109 -8.19 -3.40 -17.22
C LEU A 109 -9.11 -4.41 -16.54
N LEU A 110 -8.82 -4.81 -15.30
CA LEU A 110 -9.63 -5.81 -14.56
C LEU A 110 -10.74 -5.17 -13.71
N GLY A 111 -10.55 -3.93 -13.23
CA GLY A 111 -11.55 -3.15 -12.49
C GLY A 111 -12.48 -2.33 -13.38
N GLY A 112 -12.19 -2.25 -14.69
CA GLY A 112 -13.01 -1.55 -15.69
C GLY A 112 -14.23 -2.30 -16.21
N SER A 113 -14.53 -3.51 -15.70
CA SER A 113 -15.71 -4.31 -16.11
C SER A 113 -16.76 -4.53 -15.03
N ALA A 114 -16.66 -3.86 -13.87
CA ALA A 114 -17.74 -3.86 -12.87
C ALA A 114 -18.50 -2.53 -12.92
N SER A 115 -19.23 -2.31 -14.02
CA SER A 115 -20.37 -1.39 -14.08
C SER A 115 -21.66 -2.20 -14.03
#